data_AF-A0A962YCR2-F1
#
_entry.id   AF-A0A962YCR2-F1
#
_cell.length_a   1.000
_cell.length_b   1.000
_cell.length_c   1.000
_cell.angle_alpha   90.00
_cell.angle_beta   90.00
_cell.angle_gamma   90.00
#
_symmetry.space_group_name_H-M   'P 1'
#
loop_
_entity.id
_entity.type
_entity.pdbx_description
1 polymer ?
#
loop_
_entity_poly.entity_id
_entity_poly.type
_entity_poly.pdbx_seq_one_letter_code
_entity_poly.pdbx_strand_id
1 'polypeptide(L)' 'LLDQGRTESDPDKRRAIYLDFQRELATTVPTIMLFSADWISAANRKVKNYQHHPTGWYFGLVKTYLD' A
#
# COMPACT_ATOMS: atom_id res chain seq x y z
N LEU A 1 -13.04 -15.66 4.45
CA LEU A 1 -12.67 -14.68 3.40
C LEU A 1 -11.17 -14.41 3.35
N LEU A 2 -10.54 -13.93 4.44
CA LEU A 2 -9.09 -13.70 4.47
C LEU A 2 -8.24 -14.94 4.10
N ASP A 3 -8.53 -16.09 4.71
CA ASP A 3 -7.79 -17.33 4.41
C ASP A 3 -8.01 -17.83 2.97
N GLN A 4 -9.24 -17.68 2.46
CA GLN A 4 -9.59 -18.02 1.07
C GLN A 4 -8.84 -17.13 0.06
N GLY A 5 -8.73 -15.83 0.36
CA GLY A 5 -7.97 -14.89 -0.46
C GLY A 5 -6.46 -15.18 -0.44
N ARG A 6 -5.94 -15.80 0.62
CA ARG A 6 -4.53 -16.26 0.67
C ARG A 6 -4.27 -17.50 -0.19
N THR A 7 -5.26 -18.37 -0.34
CA THR A 7 -5.13 -19.62 -1.11
C THR A 7 -5.42 -19.47 -2.61
N GLU A 8 -6.15 -18.43 -3.00
CA GLU A 8 -6.49 -18.17 -4.41
C GLU A 8 -5.30 -17.59 -5.19
N SER A 9 -4.97 -18.24 -6.32
CA SER A 9 -3.84 -17.88 -7.18
C SER A 9 -4.23 -16.92 -8.30
N ASP A 10 -5.49 -16.99 -8.75
CA ASP A 10 -6.06 -16.09 -9.75
C ASP A 10 -6.22 -14.67 -9.18
N PRO A 11 -5.54 -13.65 -9.72
CA PRO A 11 -5.58 -12.29 -9.20
C PRO A 11 -6.99 -11.67 -9.19
N ASP A 12 -7.80 -11.95 -10.22
CA ASP A 12 -9.12 -11.35 -10.37
C ASP A 12 -10.10 -11.98 -9.38
N LYS A 13 -10.05 -13.31 -9.22
CA LYS A 13 -10.83 -14.01 -8.19
C LYS A 13 -10.40 -13.62 -6.78
N ARG A 14 -9.10 -13.50 -6.54
CA ARG A 14 -8.56 -13.05 -5.25
C ARG A 14 -9.04 -11.64 -4.92
N ARG A 15 -9.08 -10.74 -5.91
CA ARG A 15 -9.61 -9.38 -5.73
C ARG A 15 -11.08 -9.40 -5.32
N ALA A 16 -11.91 -10.23 -5.96
CA ALA A 16 -13.33 -10.35 -5.59
C ALA A 16 -13.50 -10.79 -4.12
N ILE A 17 -12.73 -11.79 -3.67
CA ILE A 17 -12.74 -12.26 -2.28
C ILE A 17 -12.36 -11.14 -1.30
N TYR A 18 -11.33 -10.33 -1.61
CA TYR A 18 -10.94 -9.21 -0.75
C TYR A 18 -11.98 -8.07 -0.73
N LEU A 19 -12.67 -7.82 -1.84
CA LEU A 19 -13.77 -6.84 -1.86
C LEU A 19 -14.92 -7.27 -0.96
N ASP A 20 -15.28 -8.55 -1.00
CA ASP A 20 -16.33 -9.09 -0.12
C ASP A 20 -15.93 -8.98 1.35
N PHE A 21 -14.66 -9.26 1.68
CA PHE A 21 -14.14 -9.06 3.03
C PHE A 21 -14.19 -7.59 3.49
N GLN A 22 -13.86 -6.65 2.61
CA GLN A 22 -13.94 -5.22 2.93
C GLN A 22 -15.39 -4.76 3.16
N ARG A 23 -16.38 -5.33 2.46
CA ARG A 23 -17.81 -5.05 2.74
C ARG A 23 -18.22 -5.55 4.12
N GLU A 24 -17.76 -6.73 4.51
CA GLU A 24 -17.99 -7.28 5.85
C GLU A 24 -17.36 -6.40 6.94
N LEU A 25 -16.12 -5.94 6.72
CA LEU A 25 -15.43 -5.00 7.62
C LEU A 25 -16.20 -3.68 7.76
N ALA A 26 -16.74 -3.15 6.67
CA ALA A 26 -17.52 -1.92 6.70
C ALA A 26 -18.83 -2.08 7.51
N THR A 27 -19.39 -3.30 7.54
CA THR A 27 -20.66 -3.59 8.23
C THR A 27 -20.45 -3.92 9.70
N THR A 28 -19.38 -4.66 10.03
CA THR A 28 -19.05 -5.08 11.39
C THR A 28 -18.39 -3.99 12.23
N VAL A 29 -17.86 -2.93 11.58
CA VAL A 29 -17.21 -1.76 12.18
C VAL A 29 -16.20 -2.09 13.29
N PRO A 30 -15.22 -3.00 13.05
CA PRO A 30 -14.21 -3.31 14.06
C PRO A 30 -13.23 -2.14 14.26
N THR A 31 -13.09 -1.26 13.27
CA THR A 31 -12.27 -0.05 13.29
C THR A 31 -12.92 1.03 12.42
N ILE A 32 -12.71 2.30 12.78
CA ILE A 32 -13.15 3.45 11.96
C ILE A 32 -11.99 3.85 11.05
N MET A 33 -12.16 3.67 9.74
CA MET A 33 -11.17 4.08 8.74
C MET A 33 -11.24 5.60 8.57
N LEU A 34 -10.20 6.32 9.01
CA LEU A 34 -10.18 7.79 8.98
C LEU A 34 -9.64 8.35 7.66
N PHE A 35 -8.42 7.96 7.28
CA PHE A 35 -7.77 8.43 6.06
C PHE A 35 -6.62 7.51 5.64
N SER A 36 -6.21 7.61 4.37
CA SER A 36 -4.92 7.13 3.88
C SER A 36 -4.03 8.36 3.70
N ALA A 37 -2.83 8.36 4.29
CA ALA A 37 -1.94 9.52 4.24
C ALA A 37 -1.34 9.72 2.85
N ASP A 38 -1.33 10.96 2.37
CA ASP A 38 -0.51 11.36 1.23
C ASP A 38 0.95 11.54 1.66
N TRP A 39 1.87 11.05 0.84
CA TRP A 39 3.30 11.18 1.10
C TRP A 39 3.84 12.47 0.51
N ILE A 40 4.29 13.38 1.38
CA ILE A 40 5.03 14.58 0.98
C ILE A 40 6.51 14.32 1.26
N SER A 41 7.35 14.43 0.23
CA SER A 41 8.81 14.26 0.35
C SER A 41 9.53 15.56 -0.01
N ALA A 42 10.54 15.90 0.80
CA ALA A 42 11.45 17.00 0.55
C ALA A 42 12.87 16.44 0.44
N ALA A 43 13.58 16.79 -0.64
CA ALA A 43 14.94 16.36 -0.88
C ALA A 43 15.81 17.55 -1.28
N ASN A 44 17.10 17.49 -0.94
CA ASN A 44 18.08 18.47 -1.40
C ASN A 44 18.20 18.39 -2.94
N ARG A 45 18.44 19.53 -3.63
CA ARG A 45 18.60 19.58 -5.10
C ARG A 45 19.69 18.65 -5.65
N LYS A 46 20.69 18.32 -4.81
CA LYS A 46 21.77 17.37 -5.13
C LYS A 46 21.32 15.91 -5.13
N VAL A 47 20.20 15.59 -4.46
CA VAL A 47 19.66 14.23 -4.42
C VAL A 47 19.00 13.92 -5.75
N LYS A 48 19.50 12.90 -6.44
CA LYS A 48 18.98 12.42 -7.72
C LYS A 48 18.42 11.02 -7.58
N ASN A 49 17.44 10.72 -8.45
CA ASN A 49 16.85 9.40 -8.60
C ASN A 49 16.20 8.81 -7.33
N TYR A 50 15.78 9.68 -6.41
CA TYR A 50 14.96 9.30 -5.27
C TYR A 50 13.51 9.10 -5.71
N GLN A 51 12.95 7.92 -5.42
CA GLN A 51 11.53 7.61 -5.62
C GLN A 51 10.95 7.07 -4.32
N HIS A 52 9.97 7.77 -3.76
CA HIS A 52 9.33 7.32 -2.53
C HIS A 52 8.55 6.04 -2.77
N HIS A 53 8.77 5.01 -1.94
CA HIS A 53 8.02 3.77 -2.06
C HIS A 53 6.61 3.96 -1.48
N PRO A 54 5.54 3.46 -2.11
CA PRO A 54 4.16 3.68 -1.64
C PRO A 54 3.87 3.21 -0.20
N THR A 55 4.69 2.31 0.34
CA THR A 55 4.59 1.84 1.74
C THR A 55 5.21 2.80 2.76
N GLY A 56 5.82 3.90 2.34
CA GLY A 56 6.57 4.80 3.22
C GLY A 56 7.98 4.34 3.58
N TRP A 57 8.38 3.14 3.15
CA TRP A 57 9.66 2.55 3.51
C TRP A 57 10.76 3.06 2.58
N TYR A 58 11.99 3.10 3.10
CA TYR A 58 13.17 3.64 2.40
C TYR A 58 13.72 2.77 1.26
N PHE A 59 12.89 1.96 0.60
CA PHE A 59 13.30 1.18 -0.59
C PHE A 59 13.73 2.07 -1.76
N GLY A 60 13.26 3.33 -1.79
CA GLY A 60 13.67 4.34 -2.77
C GLY A 60 15.15 4.71 -2.75
N LEU A 61 15.88 4.39 -1.68
CA LEU A 61 17.28 4.79 -1.51
C LEU A 61 18.26 3.96 -2.35
N VAL A 62 17.87 2.75 -2.79
CA VAL A 62 18.78 1.79 -3.45
C VAL A 62 19.44 2.37 -4.70
N LYS A 63 18.73 3.23 -5.45
CA LYS A 63 19.23 3.86 -6.68
C LYS A 63 19.47 5.37 -6.54
N THR A 64 19.33 5.91 -5.32
CA THR A 64 19.50 7.34 -5.07
C THR A 64 20.98 7.69 -5.01
N TYR A 65 21.38 8.82 -5.59
CA TYR A 65 22.76 9.32 -5.56
C TYR A 65 22.83 10.84 -5.37
N LEU A 66 24.03 11.37 -5.17
CA LEU A 66 24.32 12.79 -5.04
C LEU A 66 25.13 13.29 -6.24
N ASP A 67 24.75 14.43 -6.79
CA ASP A 67 25.56 15.25 -7.72
C ASP A 67 26.48 16.23 -6.96
#